data_AF-A0A1F1L5G9-F1
#
_entry.id   AF-A0A1F1L5G9-F1
#
_cell.length_a   1.000
_cell.length_b   1.000
_cell.length_c   1.000
_cell.angle_alpha   90.00
_cell.angle_beta   90.00
_cell.angle_gamma   90.00
#
_symmetry.space_group_name_H-M   'P 1'
#
loop_
_entity.id
_entity.type
_entity.pdbx_description
1 polymer ?
#
loop_
_entity_poly.entity_id
_entity_poly.type
_entity_poly.pdbx_seq_one_letter_code
_entity_poly.pdbx_strand_id
1 'polypeptide(L)'
;MKKLKVNNTILIFSGMIVGMIAGYFFKDIMINTKFIGDIFLRLIQMSVGILIMGSVIESIGSLKMCEFKRIGTKAFICFGITTTFATIMGVFLANILKPGIGINYTSDLTSDIVGSQDSIGTIITNFFPNNIVSSLSNGNTIQIIVFSLLFGIALSILCEKTKDDKLLKSIKNFNKILIIVIEIVMKAAPLGIFSLLGWVVGTYGFSVIIPLIKFLFTMALGTILLLSIYIFYIHIC
;
A
#
# COMPACT_ATOMS: atom_id res chain seq x y z
N MET A 1 -5.45 23.42 -30.57
CA MET A 1 -6.13 22.65 -29.51
C MET A 1 -5.30 22.72 -28.23
N LYS A 2 -5.67 23.62 -27.31
CA LYS A 2 -5.01 23.77 -25.99
C LYS A 2 -5.24 22.48 -25.20
N LYS A 3 -4.22 21.64 -25.06
CA LYS A 3 -4.26 20.51 -24.12
C LYS A 3 -4.41 21.09 -22.72
N LEU A 4 -5.60 20.98 -22.15
CA LEU A 4 -5.81 21.22 -20.73
C LEU A 4 -4.80 20.34 -19.99
N LYS A 5 -3.83 20.95 -19.30
CA LYS A 5 -3.01 20.27 -18.30
C LYS A 5 -3.91 19.94 -17.12
N VAL A 6 -4.84 19.00 -17.29
CA VAL A 6 -5.65 18.51 -16.18
C VAL A 6 -4.71 17.69 -15.30
N ASN A 7 -4.55 18.12 -14.06
CA ASN A 7 -3.77 17.40 -13.06
C ASN A 7 -4.39 16.00 -12.88
N ASN A 8 -3.58 14.94 -12.90
CA ASN A 8 -4.05 13.56 -12.73
C ASN A 8 -4.87 13.38 -11.44
N THR A 9 -4.54 14.14 -10.39
CA THR A 9 -5.32 14.16 -9.15
C THR A 9 -6.77 14.61 -9.38
N ILE A 10 -7.00 15.66 -10.16
CA ILE A 10 -8.36 16.18 -10.46
C ILE A 10 -9.14 15.15 -11.29
N LEU A 11 -8.48 14.46 -12.22
CA LEU A 11 -9.09 13.38 -13.00
C LEU A 11 -9.52 12.20 -12.13
N ILE A 12 -8.70 11.82 -11.15
CA ILE A 12 -9.04 10.74 -10.22
C ILE A 12 -10.22 11.13 -9.33
N PHE A 13 -10.20 12.34 -8.75
CA PHE A 13 -11.30 12.82 -7.91
C PHE A 13 -12.61 12.96 -8.70
N SER A 14 -12.56 13.48 -9.93
CA SER A 14 -13.74 13.54 -10.79
C SER A 14 -14.22 12.14 -11.20
N GLY A 15 -13.33 11.23 -11.56
CA GLY A 15 -13.67 9.82 -11.82
C GLY A 15 -14.35 9.14 -10.64
N MET A 16 -13.90 9.42 -9.42
CA MET A 16 -14.54 8.94 -8.19
C MET A 16 -15.96 9.49 -8.03
N ILE A 17 -16.17 10.79 -8.16
CA ILE A 17 -17.48 11.42 -7.99
C ILE A 17 -18.46 10.94 -9.07
N VAL A 18 -18.01 10.94 -10.33
CA VAL A 18 -18.84 10.50 -11.47
C VAL A 18 -19.14 9.00 -11.37
N GLY A 19 -18.21 8.18 -10.88
CA GLY A 19 -18.42 6.75 -10.64
C GLY A 19 -19.47 6.50 -9.58
N MET A 20 -19.43 7.25 -8.49
CA MET A 20 -20.42 7.19 -7.42
C MET A 20 -21.82 7.56 -7.92
N ILE A 21 -21.94 8.65 -8.69
CA ILE A 21 -23.23 9.08 -9.27
C ILE A 21 -23.74 8.06 -10.28
N ALA A 22 -22.88 7.58 -11.19
CA ALA A 22 -23.24 6.57 -12.18
C ALA A 22 -23.67 5.25 -11.52
N GLY A 23 -22.99 4.82 -10.45
CA GLY A 23 -23.35 3.63 -9.67
C GLY A 23 -24.74 3.72 -9.06
N TYR A 24 -25.20 4.93 -8.70
CA TYR A 24 -26.56 5.11 -8.17
C TYR A 24 -27.65 5.05 -9.23
N PHE A 25 -27.47 5.79 -10.33
CA PHE A 25 -28.48 5.91 -11.38
C PHE A 25 -28.50 4.70 -12.33
N PHE A 26 -27.35 4.07 -12.59
CA PHE A 26 -27.17 3.01 -13.57
C PHE A 26 -26.57 1.74 -12.94
N LYS A 27 -27.25 1.20 -11.91
CA LYS A 27 -26.78 0.06 -11.11
C LYS A 27 -26.37 -1.14 -11.97
N ASP A 28 -27.26 -1.62 -12.84
CA ASP A 28 -27.02 -2.84 -13.64
C ASP A 28 -25.86 -2.68 -14.63
N ILE A 29 -25.69 -1.47 -15.18
CA ILE A 29 -24.58 -1.15 -16.09
C ILE A 29 -23.27 -1.13 -15.29
N MET A 30 -23.25 -0.45 -14.14
CA MET A 30 -22.04 -0.31 -13.34
C MET A 30 -21.59 -1.62 -12.70
N ILE A 31 -22.51 -2.53 -12.36
CA ILE A 31 -22.14 -3.87 -11.88
C ILE A 31 -21.30 -4.61 -12.94
N ASN A 32 -21.70 -4.50 -14.21
CA ASN A 32 -20.98 -5.11 -15.32
C ASN A 32 -19.65 -4.42 -15.64
N THR A 33 -19.40 -3.18 -15.18
CA THR A 33 -18.11 -2.51 -15.44
C THR A 33 -16.97 -3.03 -14.59
N LYS A 34 -17.23 -3.80 -13.52
CA LYS A 34 -16.24 -4.22 -12.52
C LYS A 34 -14.93 -4.76 -13.12
N PHE A 35 -15.00 -5.45 -14.25
CA PHE A 35 -13.82 -5.98 -14.93
C PHE A 35 -12.76 -4.90 -15.27
N ILE A 36 -13.15 -3.66 -15.61
CA ILE A 36 -12.19 -2.56 -15.83
C ILE A 36 -11.43 -2.24 -14.54
N GLY A 37 -12.15 -2.24 -13.41
CA GLY A 37 -11.59 -1.99 -12.08
C GLY A 37 -10.65 -3.11 -11.66
N ASP A 38 -11.06 -4.36 -11.87
CA ASP A 38 -10.26 -5.54 -11.56
C ASP A 38 -8.98 -5.60 -12.44
N ILE A 39 -9.06 -5.23 -13.73
CA ILE A 39 -7.87 -5.11 -14.61
C ILE A 39 -6.93 -4.04 -14.06
N PHE A 40 -7.44 -2.88 -13.66
CA PHE A 40 -6.62 -1.82 -13.07
C PHE A 40 -5.91 -2.28 -11.79
N LEU A 41 -6.61 -2.94 -10.87
CA LEU A 41 -6.01 -3.48 -9.65
C LEU A 41 -4.94 -4.53 -9.95
N ARG A 42 -5.19 -5.43 -10.90
CA ARG A 42 -4.22 -6.44 -11.33
C ARG A 42 -2.96 -5.81 -11.94
N LEU A 43 -3.11 -4.74 -12.74
CA LEU A 43 -1.98 -4.01 -13.31
C LEU A 43 -1.10 -3.38 -12.22
N ILE A 44 -1.71 -2.80 -11.18
CA ILE A 44 -0.94 -2.29 -10.03
C ILE A 44 -0.27 -3.45 -9.27
N GLN A 45 -1.02 -4.48 -8.91
CA GLN A 45 -0.50 -5.61 -8.13
C GLN A 45 0.64 -6.35 -8.82
N MET A 46 0.61 -6.45 -10.16
CA MET A 46 1.68 -7.04 -10.97
C MET A 46 3.04 -6.34 -10.74
N SER A 47 3.05 -5.01 -10.62
CA SER A 47 4.29 -4.24 -10.47
C SER A 47 4.75 -4.10 -9.01
N VAL A 48 3.84 -4.20 -8.04
CA VAL A 48 4.15 -3.94 -6.62
C VAL A 48 5.19 -4.92 -6.06
N GLY A 49 5.04 -6.23 -6.28
CA GLY A 49 5.96 -7.23 -5.71
C GLY A 49 7.40 -7.05 -6.18
N ILE A 50 7.59 -6.88 -7.49
CA ILE A 50 8.92 -6.68 -8.09
C ILE A 50 9.51 -5.32 -7.74
N LEU A 51 8.67 -4.28 -7.63
CA LEU A 51 9.11 -2.95 -7.21
C LEU A 51 9.58 -2.94 -5.77
N ILE A 52 8.86 -3.60 -4.86
CA ILE A 52 9.29 -3.71 -3.45
C ILE A 52 10.65 -4.40 -3.38
N MET A 53 10.80 -5.52 -4.10
CA MET A 53 12.06 -6.26 -4.14
C MET A 53 13.21 -5.37 -4.61
N GLY A 54 13.06 -4.77 -5.78
CA GLY A 54 14.07 -3.91 -6.38
C GLY A 54 14.37 -2.66 -5.54
N SER A 55 13.34 -2.01 -4.98
CA SER A 55 13.51 -0.78 -4.18
C SER A 55 14.27 -1.05 -2.89
N VAL A 56 14.00 -2.17 -2.22
CA VAL A 56 14.72 -2.56 -1.00
C VAL A 56 16.17 -2.93 -1.32
N ILE A 57 16.41 -3.69 -2.40
CA ILE A 57 17.76 -4.04 -2.85
C ILE A 57 18.56 -2.79 -3.21
N GLU A 58 17.99 -1.86 -3.99
CA GLU A 58 18.62 -0.58 -4.32
C GLU A 58 18.95 0.23 -3.06
N SER A 59 17.99 0.37 -2.15
CA SER A 59 18.15 1.20 -0.95
C SER A 59 19.31 0.70 -0.09
N ILE A 60 19.38 -0.60 0.15
CA ILE A 60 20.41 -1.20 1.02
C ILE A 60 21.72 -1.38 0.29
N GLY A 61 21.69 -1.78 -0.98
CA GLY A 61 22.88 -1.94 -1.81
C GLY A 61 23.66 -0.64 -2.01
N SER A 62 23.02 0.51 -1.79
CA SER A 62 23.66 1.84 -1.83
C SER A 62 24.33 2.26 -0.52
N LEU A 63 24.06 1.58 0.60
CA LEU A 63 24.59 1.89 1.93
C LEU A 63 25.79 1.02 2.26
N LYS A 64 26.74 1.55 3.02
CA LYS A 64 27.82 0.74 3.60
C LYS A 64 27.30 -0.13 4.75
N MET A 65 27.94 -1.25 5.02
CA MET A 65 27.50 -2.19 6.07
C MET A 65 27.37 -1.53 7.46
N CYS A 66 28.32 -0.67 7.84
CA CYS A 66 28.28 0.07 9.10
C CYS A 66 27.13 1.08 9.18
N GLU A 67 26.78 1.68 8.04
CA GLU A 67 25.68 2.64 7.94
C GLU A 67 24.33 1.93 7.98
N PHE A 68 24.20 0.79 7.30
CA PHE A 68 23.00 -0.05 7.34
C PHE A 68 22.64 -0.44 8.78
N LYS A 69 23.60 -0.94 9.58
CA LYS A 69 23.35 -1.30 10.98
C LYS A 69 22.85 -0.10 11.79
N ARG A 70 23.49 1.06 11.66
CA ARG A 70 23.13 2.26 12.43
C ARG A 70 21.79 2.84 12.02
N ILE A 71 21.52 2.95 10.72
CA ILE A 71 20.30 3.53 10.17
C ILE A 71 19.14 2.55 10.34
N GLY A 72 19.34 1.27 10.04
CA GLY A 72 18.34 0.22 10.15
C GLY A 72 17.84 0.02 11.57
N THR A 73 18.72 -0.05 12.57
CA THR A 73 18.29 -0.18 13.98
C THR A 73 17.53 1.06 14.46
N LYS A 74 18.00 2.27 14.14
CA LYS A 74 17.28 3.50 14.50
C LYS A 74 15.91 3.58 13.83
N ALA A 75 15.84 3.22 12.54
CA ALA A 75 14.60 3.17 11.80
C ALA A 75 13.63 2.13 12.38
N PHE A 76 14.10 0.92 12.72
CA PHE A 76 13.27 -0.13 13.31
C PHE A 76 12.67 0.30 14.65
N ILE A 77 13.47 0.89 15.54
CA ILE A 77 12.99 1.41 16.83
C ILE A 77 11.99 2.55 16.62
N CYS A 78 12.32 3.50 15.73
CA CYS A 78 11.44 4.61 15.40
C CYS A 78 10.10 4.11 14.82
N PHE A 79 10.11 3.25 13.81
CA PHE A 79 8.90 2.67 13.22
C PHE A 79 8.09 1.84 14.22
N GLY A 80 8.75 1.08 15.11
CA GLY A 80 8.06 0.32 16.15
C GLY A 80 7.31 1.23 17.13
N ILE A 81 7.96 2.26 17.65
CA ILE A 81 7.35 3.22 18.59
C ILE A 81 6.22 3.99 17.89
N THR A 82 6.50 4.54 16.70
CA THR A 82 5.55 5.37 15.95
C THR A 82 4.30 4.59 15.53
N THR A 83 4.45 3.34 15.07
CA THR A 83 3.33 2.47 14.68
C THR A 83 2.52 2.02 15.89
N THR A 84 3.18 1.72 17.02
CA THR A 84 2.48 1.36 18.26
C THR A 84 1.61 2.52 18.74
N PHE A 85 2.17 3.74 18.76
CA PHE A 85 1.43 4.94 19.12
C PHE A 85 0.26 5.22 18.15
N ALA A 86 0.51 5.09 16.83
CA ALA A 86 -0.52 5.23 15.81
C ALA A 86 -1.65 4.21 15.99
N THR A 87 -1.32 2.96 16.31
CA THR A 87 -2.28 1.88 16.53
C THR A 87 -3.13 2.17 17.76
N ILE A 88 -2.52 2.56 18.89
CA ILE A 88 -3.25 2.91 20.12
C ILE A 88 -4.23 4.05 19.85
N MET A 89 -3.78 5.10 19.17
CA MET A 89 -4.62 6.26 18.86
C MET A 89 -5.73 5.92 17.85
N GLY A 90 -5.42 5.09 16.86
CA GLY A 90 -6.39 4.59 15.88
C GLY A 90 -7.49 3.74 16.54
N VAL A 91 -7.12 2.81 17.42
CA VAL A 91 -8.07 2.00 18.21
C VAL A 91 -8.90 2.88 19.14
N PHE A 92 -8.29 3.88 19.77
CA PHE A 92 -8.99 4.83 20.63
C PHE A 92 -10.05 5.62 19.86
N LEU A 93 -9.69 6.21 18.72
CA LEU A 93 -10.62 6.95 17.86
C LEU A 93 -11.71 6.05 17.28
N ALA A 94 -11.36 4.83 16.86
CA ALA A 94 -12.32 3.86 16.34
C ALA A 94 -13.37 3.47 17.39
N ASN A 95 -12.96 3.30 18.66
CA ASN A 95 -13.87 2.99 19.76
C ASN A 95 -14.83 4.14 20.10
N ILE A 96 -14.41 5.39 19.93
CA ILE A 96 -15.23 6.59 20.20
C ILE A 96 -16.18 6.88 19.03
N LEU A 97 -15.64 7.00 17.82
CA LEU A 97 -16.38 7.45 16.64
C LEU A 97 -17.20 6.32 16.00
N LYS A 98 -16.85 5.06 16.28
CA LYS A 98 -17.53 3.84 15.83
C LYS A 98 -18.02 3.94 14.38
N PRO A 99 -17.11 4.17 13.40
CA PRO A 99 -17.49 4.48 12.02
C PRO A 99 -18.25 3.36 11.31
N GLY A 100 -18.22 2.13 11.85
CA GLY A 100 -18.91 0.96 11.31
C GLY A 100 -20.37 0.79 11.74
N ILE A 101 -20.90 1.61 12.65
CA ILE A 101 -22.33 1.52 13.04
C ILE A 101 -23.18 1.91 11.83
N GLY A 102 -24.02 0.97 11.36
CA GLY A 102 -24.90 1.13 10.21
C GLY A 102 -24.53 0.28 9.00
N ILE A 103 -23.46 -0.52 9.06
CA ILE A 103 -23.15 -1.51 8.02
C ILE A 103 -23.65 -2.89 8.47
N ASN A 104 -24.79 -3.32 7.93
CA ASN A 104 -25.23 -4.71 8.05
C ASN A 104 -24.64 -5.50 6.87
N TYR A 105 -23.45 -6.06 7.05
CA TYR A 105 -23.01 -7.14 6.17
C TYR A 105 -23.82 -8.38 6.52
N THR A 106 -24.61 -8.90 5.58
CA THR A 106 -25.07 -10.28 5.68
C THR A 106 -23.82 -11.17 5.77
N SER A 107 -23.81 -12.00 6.79
CA SER A 107 -22.71 -12.75 7.38
C SER A 107 -22.09 -13.83 6.48
N ASP A 108 -21.50 -13.44 5.35
CA ASP A 108 -20.68 -14.33 4.50
C ASP A 108 -19.18 -13.97 4.52
N LEU A 109 -18.80 -12.90 5.22
CA LEU A 109 -17.39 -12.47 5.36
C LEU A 109 -16.79 -12.79 6.73
N THR A 110 -17.54 -13.42 7.63
CA THR A 110 -17.09 -13.76 8.99
C THR A 110 -16.31 -15.08 9.06
N SER A 111 -16.27 -15.87 7.99
CA SER A 111 -15.55 -17.15 7.97
C SER A 111 -14.02 -17.03 7.92
N ASP A 112 -13.49 -15.87 7.56
CA ASP A 112 -12.04 -15.65 7.42
C ASP A 112 -11.40 -14.91 8.60
N ILE A 113 -12.17 -14.52 9.62
CA ILE A 113 -11.64 -13.94 10.86
C ILE A 113 -11.36 -15.04 11.88
N VAL A 114 -10.66 -16.09 11.46
CA VAL A 114 -9.95 -16.94 12.41
C VAL A 114 -8.65 -16.21 12.69
N GLY A 115 -8.59 -15.50 13.81
CA GLY A 115 -7.32 -14.95 14.30
C GLY A 115 -6.32 -16.09 14.34
N SER A 116 -5.27 -16.02 13.52
CA SER A 116 -4.30 -17.09 13.37
C SER A 116 -3.74 -17.42 14.75
N GLN A 117 -4.10 -18.57 15.31
CA GLN A 117 -3.47 -19.13 16.51
C GLN A 117 -2.08 -19.70 16.18
N ASP A 118 -1.37 -19.05 15.25
CA ASP A 118 -0.05 -19.46 14.88
C ASP A 118 0.88 -19.17 16.05
N SER A 119 1.65 -20.18 16.43
CA SER A 119 2.70 -20.00 17.41
C SER A 119 3.67 -18.90 16.94
N ILE A 120 4.25 -18.14 17.86
CA ILE A 120 5.25 -17.11 17.55
C ILE A 120 6.39 -17.70 16.68
N GLY A 121 6.77 -18.96 16.94
CA GLY A 121 7.76 -19.68 16.14
C GLY A 121 7.32 -19.88 14.68
N THR A 122 6.06 -20.24 14.45
CA THR A 122 5.48 -20.37 13.09
C THR A 122 5.47 -19.02 12.37
N ILE A 123 5.08 -17.94 13.04
CA ILE A 123 5.07 -16.58 12.47
C ILE A 123 6.47 -16.16 12.03
N ILE A 124 7.47 -16.34 12.90
CA ILE A 124 8.86 -15.98 12.58
C ILE A 124 9.39 -16.83 11.43
N THR A 125 9.10 -18.14 11.43
CA THR A 125 9.54 -19.03 10.35
C THR A 125 8.92 -18.62 9.02
N ASN A 126 7.65 -18.19 9.02
CA ASN A 126 6.95 -17.73 7.82
C ASN A 126 7.50 -16.41 7.24
N PHE A 127 8.35 -15.68 7.96
CA PHE A 127 9.03 -14.50 7.42
C PHE A 127 10.16 -14.89 6.45
N PHE A 128 10.74 -16.08 6.62
CA PHE A 128 11.82 -16.57 5.77
C PHE A 128 11.22 -17.39 4.61
N PRO A 129 11.38 -16.96 3.35
CA PRO A 129 10.87 -17.71 2.22
C PRO A 129 11.64 -19.02 2.01
N ASN A 130 10.92 -20.11 1.78
CA ASN A 130 11.51 -21.34 1.24
C ASN A 130 11.88 -21.18 -0.25
N ASN A 131 11.15 -20.34 -1.00
CA ASN A 131 11.38 -20.08 -2.41
C ASN A 131 10.91 -18.66 -2.81
N ILE A 132 11.82 -17.84 -3.31
CA ILE A 132 11.54 -16.44 -3.68
C ILE A 132 10.54 -16.31 -4.85
N VAL A 133 10.57 -17.22 -5.82
CA VAL A 133 9.66 -17.20 -6.97
C VAL A 133 8.23 -17.45 -6.51
N SER A 134 8.05 -18.38 -5.58
CA SER A 134 6.75 -18.63 -4.95
C SER A 134 6.27 -17.44 -4.12
N SER A 135 7.16 -16.77 -3.38
CA SER A 135 6.79 -15.57 -2.62
C SER A 135 6.36 -14.42 -3.53
N LEU A 136 7.02 -14.26 -4.68
CA LEU A 136 6.65 -13.27 -5.71
C LEU A 136 5.30 -13.59 -6.37
N SER A 137 5.03 -14.87 -6.67
CA SER A 137 3.75 -15.26 -7.30
C SER A 137 2.56 -15.16 -6.34
N ASN A 138 2.78 -15.50 -5.07
CA ASN A 138 1.74 -15.48 -4.03
C ASN A 138 1.58 -14.09 -3.38
N GLY A 139 2.39 -13.10 -3.77
CA GLY A 139 2.33 -11.75 -3.21
C GLY A 139 2.67 -11.69 -1.72
N ASN A 140 3.52 -12.61 -1.22
CA ASN A 140 3.95 -12.57 0.18
C ASN A 140 5.00 -11.47 0.39
N THR A 141 4.51 -10.26 0.65
CA THR A 141 5.32 -9.05 0.77
C THR A 141 6.41 -9.15 1.84
N ILE A 142 6.12 -9.76 3.01
CA ILE A 142 7.10 -9.87 4.10
C ILE A 142 8.29 -10.73 3.65
N GLN A 143 8.01 -11.89 3.06
CA GLN A 143 9.04 -12.79 2.55
C GLN A 143 9.90 -12.14 1.44
N ILE A 144 9.26 -11.40 0.53
CA ILE A 144 9.96 -10.65 -0.52
C ILE A 144 10.91 -9.62 0.11
N ILE A 145 10.47 -8.89 1.13
CA ILE A 145 11.31 -7.91 1.84
C ILE A 145 12.50 -8.61 2.50
N VAL A 146 12.31 -9.69 3.25
CA VAL A 146 13.40 -10.40 3.95
C VAL A 146 14.48 -10.87 2.99
N PHE A 147 14.11 -11.50 1.87
CA PHE A 147 15.07 -11.87 0.84
C PHE A 147 15.79 -10.65 0.24
N SER A 148 15.05 -9.58 -0.04
CA SER A 148 15.60 -8.34 -0.61
C SER A 148 16.59 -7.64 0.32
N LEU A 149 16.37 -7.69 1.63
CA LEU A 149 17.32 -7.21 2.64
C LEU A 149 18.64 -7.99 2.54
N LEU A 150 18.59 -9.32 2.56
CA LEU A 150 19.77 -10.17 2.48
C LEU A 150 20.53 -9.99 1.16
N PHE A 151 19.79 -9.93 0.04
CA PHE A 151 20.36 -9.68 -1.27
C PHE A 151 21.01 -8.29 -1.36
N GLY A 152 20.35 -7.25 -0.85
CA GLY A 152 20.90 -5.89 -0.80
C GLY A 152 22.18 -5.78 0.03
N ILE A 153 22.24 -6.46 1.18
CA ILE A 153 23.45 -6.54 2.01
C ILE A 153 24.58 -7.25 1.25
N ALA A 154 24.31 -8.41 0.64
CA ALA A 154 25.29 -9.14 -0.15
C ALA A 154 25.82 -8.32 -1.34
N LEU A 155 24.93 -7.58 -2.02
CA LEU A 155 25.29 -6.67 -3.10
C LEU A 155 26.19 -5.53 -2.61
N SER A 156 25.87 -4.91 -1.47
CA SER A 156 26.70 -3.86 -0.87
C SER A 156 28.12 -4.36 -0.57
N ILE A 157 28.25 -5.54 0.06
CA ILE A 157 29.54 -6.17 0.37
C ILE A 157 30.32 -6.47 -0.92
N LEU A 158 29.65 -6.96 -1.97
CA LEU A 158 30.28 -7.24 -3.26
C LEU A 158 30.81 -5.96 -3.92
N CYS A 159 30.02 -4.89 -3.93
CA CYS A 159 30.41 -3.58 -4.45
C CYS A 159 31.61 -3.01 -3.69
N GLU A 160 31.64 -3.12 -2.36
CA GLU A 160 32.78 -2.68 -1.54
C GLU A 160 34.05 -3.49 -1.83
N LYS A 161 33.93 -4.82 -1.98
CA LYS A 161 35.08 -5.71 -2.27
C LYS A 161 35.65 -5.54 -3.67
N THR A 162 34.78 -5.44 -4.67
CA THR A 162 35.18 -5.41 -6.10
C THR A 162 35.40 -4.00 -6.63
N LYS A 163 34.89 -2.97 -5.93
CA LYS A 163 34.81 -1.58 -6.39
C LYS A 163 34.05 -1.42 -7.73
N ASP A 164 33.25 -2.41 -8.13
CA ASP A 164 32.39 -2.35 -9.31
C ASP A 164 30.93 -2.14 -8.88
N ASP A 165 30.32 -1.06 -9.35
CA ASP A 165 28.94 -0.67 -9.02
C ASP A 165 27.96 -0.92 -10.18
N LYS A 166 28.37 -1.63 -11.25
CA LYS A 166 27.54 -1.88 -12.44
C LYS A 166 26.23 -2.60 -12.10
N LEU A 167 26.29 -3.63 -11.26
CA LEU A 167 25.08 -4.38 -10.86
C LEU A 167 24.10 -3.49 -10.09
N LEU A 168 24.61 -2.67 -9.15
CA LEU A 168 23.80 -1.70 -8.43
C LEU A 168 23.16 -0.69 -9.39
N LYS A 169 23.94 -0.11 -10.33
CA LYS A 169 23.42 0.80 -11.36
C LYS A 169 22.36 0.13 -12.24
N SER A 170 22.54 -1.14 -12.60
CA SER A 170 21.55 -1.91 -13.36
C SER A 170 20.24 -2.05 -12.59
N ILE A 171 20.30 -2.34 -11.29
CA ILE A 171 19.12 -2.43 -10.42
C ILE A 171 18.42 -1.07 -10.30
N LYS A 172 19.18 0.02 -10.13
CA LYS A 172 18.61 1.39 -10.12
C LYS A 172 17.87 1.71 -11.41
N ASN A 173 18.45 1.35 -12.56
CA ASN A 173 17.80 1.57 -13.86
C ASN A 173 16.56 0.70 -14.02
N PHE A 174 16.61 -0.55 -13.56
CA PHE A 174 15.45 -1.43 -13.54
C PHE A 174 14.30 -0.87 -12.67
N ASN A 175 14.60 -0.35 -11.48
CA ASN A 175 13.60 0.31 -10.63
C ASN A 175 12.99 1.54 -11.30
N LYS A 176 13.80 2.36 -11.99
CA LYS A 176 13.27 3.48 -12.79
C LYS A 176 12.30 3.02 -13.88
N ILE A 177 12.60 1.91 -14.55
CA ILE A 177 11.68 1.32 -15.54
C ILE A 177 10.37 0.91 -14.87
N LEU A 178 10.43 0.26 -13.71
CA LEU A 178 9.23 -0.13 -12.95
C LEU A 178 8.39 1.08 -12.52
N ILE A 179 9.04 2.17 -12.09
CA ILE A 179 8.34 3.43 -11.78
C ILE A 179 7.63 3.97 -13.03
N ILE A 180 8.27 3.96 -14.21
CA ILE A 180 7.63 4.38 -15.47
C ILE A 180 6.44 3.49 -15.82
N VAL A 181 6.54 2.17 -15.63
CA VAL A 181 5.41 1.25 -15.83
C VAL A 181 4.23 1.64 -14.94
N ILE A 182 4.49 1.94 -13.67
CA ILE A 182 3.44 2.39 -12.73
C ILE A 182 2.86 3.74 -13.17
N GLU A 183 3.68 4.69 -13.64
CA GLU A 183 3.19 5.96 -14.18
C GLU A 183 2.27 5.77 -15.38
N ILE A 184 2.54 4.79 -16.25
CA ILE A 184 1.67 4.44 -17.38
C ILE A 184 0.35 3.87 -16.85
N VAL A 185 0.40 2.92 -15.91
CA VAL A 185 -0.81 2.34 -15.30
C VAL A 185 -1.64 3.41 -14.57
N MET A 186 -0.99 4.37 -13.92
CA MET A 186 -1.64 5.49 -13.23
C MET A 186 -2.43 6.41 -14.17
N LYS A 187 -2.13 6.46 -15.48
CA LYS A 187 -2.96 7.18 -16.46
C LYS A 187 -4.33 6.52 -16.65
N ALA A 188 -4.44 5.22 -16.40
CA ALA A 188 -5.71 4.49 -16.41
C ALA A 188 -6.47 4.55 -15.08
N ALA A 189 -5.86 5.09 -14.02
CA ALA A 189 -6.45 5.15 -12.68
C ALA A 189 -7.83 5.84 -12.62
N PRO A 190 -8.09 6.97 -13.32
CA PRO A 190 -9.40 7.60 -13.30
C PRO A 190 -10.52 6.65 -13.75
N LEU A 191 -10.25 5.82 -14.77
CA LEU A 191 -11.21 4.87 -15.31
C LEU A 191 -11.40 3.65 -14.39
N GLY A 192 -10.30 3.13 -13.83
CA GLY A 192 -10.35 2.03 -12.86
C GLY A 192 -11.12 2.42 -11.60
N ILE A 193 -10.83 3.58 -11.04
CA ILE A 193 -11.49 4.10 -9.82
C ILE A 193 -12.97 4.41 -10.08
N PHE A 194 -13.30 4.99 -11.25
CA PHE A 194 -14.69 5.21 -11.67
C PHE A 194 -15.50 3.90 -11.64
N SER A 195 -14.97 2.84 -12.24
CA SER A 195 -15.64 1.54 -12.29
C SER A 195 -15.72 0.86 -10.93
N LEU A 196 -14.64 0.87 -10.14
CA LEU A 196 -14.63 0.25 -8.82
C LEU A 196 -15.66 0.90 -7.90
N LEU A 197 -15.66 2.23 -7.82
CA LEU A 197 -16.60 2.95 -6.95
C LEU A 197 -18.03 2.86 -7.49
N GLY A 198 -18.23 2.91 -8.81
CA GLY A 198 -19.55 2.69 -9.38
C GLY A 198 -20.07 1.27 -9.15
N TRP A 199 -19.22 0.25 -9.17
CA TRP A 199 -19.58 -1.12 -8.81
C TRP A 199 -19.95 -1.25 -7.34
N VAL A 200 -19.16 -0.66 -6.42
CA VAL A 200 -19.47 -0.64 -4.97
C VAL A 200 -20.84 -0.01 -4.73
N VAL A 201 -21.10 1.15 -5.34
CA VAL A 201 -22.35 1.88 -5.13
C VAL A 201 -23.53 1.22 -5.86
N GLY A 202 -23.29 0.62 -7.02
CA GLY A 202 -24.30 -0.14 -7.76
C GLY A 202 -24.75 -1.40 -7.02
N THR A 203 -23.81 -2.08 -6.35
CA THR A 203 -24.06 -3.34 -5.62
C THR A 203 -24.64 -3.09 -4.23
N TYR A 204 -24.04 -2.16 -3.47
CA TYR A 204 -24.37 -1.96 -2.05
C TYR A 204 -25.21 -0.70 -1.77
N GLY A 205 -25.47 0.12 -2.79
CA GLY A 205 -26.25 1.35 -2.68
C GLY A 205 -25.57 2.47 -1.89
N PHE A 206 -26.29 3.58 -1.70
CA PHE A 206 -25.81 4.73 -0.91
C PHE A 206 -25.67 4.42 0.58
N SER A 207 -26.32 3.37 1.08
CA SER A 207 -26.26 2.99 2.49
C SER A 207 -24.84 2.69 2.97
N VAL A 208 -23.94 2.26 2.08
CA VAL A 208 -22.52 1.99 2.41
C VAL A 208 -21.64 3.23 2.30
N ILE A 209 -22.07 4.26 1.56
CA ILE A 209 -21.32 5.52 1.42
C ILE A 209 -21.25 6.27 2.75
N ILE A 210 -22.34 6.32 3.52
CA ILE A 210 -22.37 7.05 4.80
C ILE A 210 -21.35 6.48 5.79
N PRO A 211 -21.30 5.15 6.05
CA PRO A 211 -20.25 4.54 6.86
C PRO A 211 -18.84 4.71 6.29
N LEU A 212 -18.65 4.60 4.97
CA LEU A 212 -17.35 4.84 4.32
C LEU A 212 -16.85 6.28 4.56
N ILE A 213 -17.73 7.27 4.44
CA ILE A 213 -17.38 8.67 4.71
C ILE A 213 -17.03 8.85 6.20
N LYS A 214 -17.80 8.27 7.12
CA LYS A 214 -17.48 8.31 8.56
C LYS A 214 -16.13 7.64 8.85
N PHE A 215 -15.83 6.53 8.19
CA PHE A 215 -14.55 5.84 8.30
C PHE A 215 -13.41 6.72 7.77
N LEU A 216 -13.54 7.29 6.56
CA LEU A 216 -12.55 8.19 5.98
C LEU A 216 -12.35 9.44 6.84
N PHE A 217 -13.42 10.00 7.41
CA PHE A 217 -13.35 11.13 8.31
C PHE A 217 -12.60 10.77 9.61
N THR A 218 -12.89 9.62 10.19
CA THR A 218 -12.19 9.10 11.38
C THR A 218 -10.70 8.89 11.09
N MET A 219 -10.37 8.29 9.94
CA MET A 219 -8.99 8.10 9.48
C MET A 219 -8.26 9.43 9.24
N ALA A 220 -8.93 10.41 8.62
CA ALA A 220 -8.36 11.75 8.38
C ALA A 220 -8.11 12.48 9.69
N LEU A 221 -9.07 12.47 10.63
CA LEU A 221 -8.91 13.04 11.96
C LEU A 221 -7.76 12.38 12.72
N GLY A 222 -7.67 11.05 12.70
CA GLY A 222 -6.57 10.31 13.34
C GLY A 222 -5.22 10.68 12.74
N THR A 223 -5.14 10.79 11.41
CA THR A 223 -3.91 11.20 10.72
C THR A 223 -3.50 12.62 11.08
N ILE A 224 -4.45 13.57 11.11
CA ILE A 224 -4.18 14.98 11.46
C ILE A 224 -3.74 15.11 12.92
N LEU A 225 -4.43 14.43 13.85
CA LEU A 225 -4.05 14.44 15.26
C LEU A 225 -2.63 13.90 15.45
N LEU A 226 -2.31 12.78 14.80
CA LEU A 226 -1.02 12.13 14.94
C LEU A 226 0.09 13.03 14.36
N LEU A 227 -0.14 13.59 13.18
CA LEU A 227 0.79 14.51 12.54
C LEU A 227 1.01 15.79 13.36
N SER A 228 -0.04 16.36 13.96
CA SER A 228 0.08 17.50 14.88
C SER A 228 0.92 17.14 16.12
N ILE A 229 0.74 15.95 16.70
CA ILE A 229 1.56 15.47 17.82
C ILE A 229 3.02 15.33 17.41
N TYR A 230 3.31 14.77 16.22
CA TYR A 230 4.68 14.66 15.71
C TYR A 230 5.33 16.03 15.48
N ILE A 231 4.62 16.97 14.86
CA ILE A 231 5.14 18.33 14.63
C ILE A 231 5.42 19.01 15.97
N PHE A 232 4.52 18.88 16.94
CA PHE A 232 4.72 19.45 18.27
C PHE A 232 5.95 18.85 18.98
N TYR A 233 6.11 17.52 18.92
CA TYR A 233 7.27 16.82 19.49
C TYR A 233 8.59 17.27 18.84
N ILE A 234 8.62 17.43 17.51
CA ILE A 234 9.80 17.91 16.77
C ILE A 234 10.10 19.38 17.07
N HIS A 235 9.08 20.21 17.30
CA HIS A 235 9.29 21.63 17.62
C HIS A 235 9.78 21.85 19.06
N ILE A 236 9.47 20.92 19.97
CA ILE A 236 9.89 20.97 21.38
C ILE A 236 11.32 20.42 21.60
N CYS A 237 11.80 19.53 20.73
CA CYS A 237 13.11 18.88 20.79
C CYS A 237 14.19 19.63 19.99
#